data_AF-A0A7W0KPQ1-F1
#
_entry.id   AF-A0A7W0KPQ1-F1
#
_cell.length_a   1.000
_cell.length_b   1.000
_cell.length_c   1.000
_cell.angle_alpha   90.00
_cell.angle_beta   90.00
_cell.angle_gamma   90.00
#
_symmetry.space_group_name_H-M   'P 1'
#
loop_
_entity.id
_entity.type
_entity.pdbx_description
1 polymer ?
#
loop_
_entity_poly.entity_id
_entity_poly.type
_entity_poly.pdbx_seq_one_letter_code
_entity_poly.pdbx_strand_id
1 'polypeptide(L)'
;ATLALRSGAPLVAATAYFDGNHHLGVANPPIDTTRQGKFRADVQRVTQALAYELEGLIRHAPEQWHLLQPNWPSDHIAAAAARPS
;
A
#
# COMPACT_ATOMS: atom_id res chain seq x y z
N ALA A 1 -4.38 8.85 0.97
CA ALA A 1 -5.60 9.23 1.73
C ALA A 1 -5.85 10.74 1.79
N THR A 2 -4.95 11.55 2.35
CA THR A 2 -5.17 13.01 2.58
C THR A 2 -5.64 13.78 1.35
N LEU A 3 -5.02 13.57 0.18
CA LEU A 3 -5.41 14.24 -1.05
C LEU A 3 -6.85 13.91 -1.45
N ALA A 4 -7.17 12.62 -1.59
CA ALA A 4 -8.52 12.15 -1.92
C ALA A 4 -9.59 12.67 -0.95
N LEU A 5 -9.31 12.64 0.37
CA LEU A 5 -10.24 13.15 1.39
C LEU A 5 -10.45 14.67 1.35
N ARG A 6 -9.53 15.43 0.75
CA ARG A 6 -9.64 16.90 0.62
C ARG A 6 -10.24 17.32 -0.72
N SER A 7 -9.92 16.61 -1.78
CA SER A 7 -10.35 16.96 -3.14
C SER A 7 -11.60 16.24 -3.62
N GLY A 8 -11.98 15.13 -2.97
CA GLY A 8 -13.01 14.22 -3.46
C GLY A 8 -12.57 13.35 -4.64
N ALA A 9 -11.28 13.38 -5.01
CA ALA A 9 -10.77 12.54 -6.09
C ALA A 9 -10.83 11.04 -5.70
N PRO A 10 -11.18 10.14 -6.63
CA PRO A 10 -11.11 8.70 -6.40
C PRO A 10 -9.70 8.26 -5.99
N LEU A 11 -9.61 7.36 -5.01
CA LEU A 11 -8.37 6.71 -4.60
C LEU A 11 -8.46 5.24 -4.98
N VAL A 12 -7.53 4.76 -5.82
CA VAL A 12 -7.47 3.36 -6.26
C VAL A 12 -6.13 2.74 -5.86
N ALA A 13 -6.15 1.45 -5.52
CA ALA A 13 -4.95 0.63 -5.48
C ALA A 13 -4.67 0.10 -6.89
N ALA A 14 -3.42 0.16 -7.33
CA ALA A 14 -3.04 -0.31 -8.64
C ALA A 14 -1.63 -0.91 -8.61
N THR A 15 -1.35 -1.79 -9.57
CA THR A 15 -0.05 -2.43 -9.75
C THR A 15 0.20 -2.73 -11.23
N ALA A 16 1.45 -3.02 -11.56
CA ALA A 16 1.85 -3.57 -12.85
C ALA A 16 2.68 -4.83 -12.61
N TYR A 17 2.27 -5.95 -13.21
CA TYR A 17 3.02 -7.21 -13.19
C TYR A 17 3.82 -7.38 -14.48
N PHE A 18 4.94 -8.08 -14.39
CA PHE A 18 5.55 -8.73 -15.55
C PHE A 18 4.68 -9.92 -15.98
N ASP A 19 4.37 -9.99 -17.27
CA ASP A 19 3.58 -11.05 -17.89
C ASP A 19 4.28 -11.49 -19.20
N GLY A 20 5.28 -12.36 -19.06
CA GLY A 20 6.17 -12.73 -20.16
C GLY A 20 6.92 -11.52 -20.73
N ASN A 21 6.69 -11.21 -22.01
CA ASN A 21 7.26 -10.05 -22.70
C ASN A 21 6.38 -8.79 -22.60
N HIS A 22 5.31 -8.84 -21.82
CA HIS A 22 4.36 -7.75 -21.64
C HIS A 22 4.27 -7.34 -20.17
N HIS A 23 3.46 -6.30 -19.93
CA HIS A 23 3.09 -5.85 -18.60
C HIS A 23 1.57 -5.87 -18.46
N LEU A 24 1.09 -6.42 -17.35
CA LEU A 24 -0.31 -6.40 -16.98
C LEU A 24 -0.54 -5.30 -15.94
N GLY A 25 -1.26 -4.25 -16.32
CA GLY A 25 -1.73 -3.21 -15.40
C GLY A 25 -3.07 -3.58 -14.77
N VAL A 26 -3.15 -3.54 -13.43
CA VAL A 26 -4.37 -3.81 -12.67
C VAL A 26 -4.70 -2.59 -11.81
N ALA A 27 -5.96 -2.16 -11.82
CA ALA A 27 -6.48 -1.14 -10.93
C ALA A 27 -7.76 -1.66 -10.27
N ASN A 28 -7.76 -1.69 -8.93
CA ASN A 28 -8.92 -2.10 -8.15
C ASN A 28 -10.00 -1.00 -8.16
N PRO A 29 -11.25 -1.33 -7.79
CA PRO A 29 -12.28 -0.33 -7.57
C PRO A 29 -11.83 0.78 -6.58
N PRO A 30 -12.40 2.00 -6.67
CA PRO A 30 -12.08 3.06 -5.75
C PRO A 30 -12.37 2.70 -4.29
N ILE A 31 -11.45 3.06 -3.40
CA ILE A 31 -11.60 2.91 -1.95
C ILE A 31 -12.64 3.92 -1.44
N ASP A 32 -13.49 3.48 -0.52
CA ASP A 32 -14.46 4.37 0.14
C ASP A 32 -13.76 5.43 1.01
N THR A 33 -13.75 6.66 0.48
CA THR A 33 -13.21 7.86 1.13
C THR A 33 -14.30 8.73 1.78
N THR A 34 -15.51 8.19 1.98
CA THR A 34 -16.58 8.91 2.69
C THR A 34 -16.11 9.32 4.08
N ARG A 35 -16.33 10.60 4.43
CA ARG A 35 -15.95 11.16 5.73
C ARG A 35 -16.82 10.54 6.83
N GLN A 36 -16.19 9.95 7.84
CA GLN A 36 -16.89 9.33 8.97
C GLN A 36 -16.68 10.09 10.28
N GLY A 37 -15.76 11.07 10.31
CA GLY A 37 -15.64 11.97 11.45
C GLY A 37 -14.37 12.80 11.43
N LYS A 38 -13.57 12.65 12.49
CA LYS A 38 -12.33 13.40 12.66
C LYS A 38 -11.38 13.09 11.50
N PHE A 39 -10.87 14.14 10.85
CA PHE A 39 -10.05 14.00 9.66
C PHE A 39 -8.84 13.06 9.85
N ARG A 40 -8.18 13.12 11.01
CA ARG A 40 -7.06 12.22 11.33
C ARG A 40 -7.48 10.75 11.36
N ALA A 41 -8.65 10.45 11.92
CA ALA A 41 -9.18 9.09 11.96
C ALA A 41 -9.56 8.59 10.55
N ASP A 42 -10.17 9.45 9.74
CA ASP A 42 -10.49 9.13 8.34
C ASP A 42 -9.21 8.86 7.53
N VAL A 43 -8.16 9.67 7.70
CA VAL A 43 -6.85 9.43 7.04
C VAL A 43 -6.28 8.07 7.42
N GLN A 44 -6.31 7.72 8.71
CA GLN A 44 -5.82 6.42 9.17
C GLN A 44 -6.63 5.27 8.57
N ARG A 45 -7.97 5.32 8.66
CA ARG A 45 -8.88 4.31 8.11
C ARG A 45 -8.67 4.09 6.62
N VAL A 46 -8.66 5.16 5.83
CA VAL A 46 -8.50 5.08 4.37
C VAL A 46 -7.10 4.59 3.99
N THR A 47 -6.06 4.99 4.72
CA THR A 47 -4.69 4.49 4.47
C THR A 47 -4.60 3.00 4.76
N GLN A 48 -5.24 2.53 5.84
CA GLN A 48 -5.28 1.11 6.16
C GLN A 48 -6.05 0.30 5.11
N ALA A 49 -7.18 0.82 4.62
CA ALA A 49 -7.92 0.19 3.52
C ALA A 49 -7.05 0.07 2.25
N LEU A 50 -6.30 1.12 1.90
CA LEU A 50 -5.34 1.07 0.79
C LEU A 50 -4.26 0.01 1.01
N ALA A 51 -3.75 -0.13 2.23
CA ALA A 51 -2.76 -1.16 2.54
C ALA A 51 -3.32 -2.58 2.33
N TYR A 52 -4.57 -2.85 2.70
CA TYR A 52 -5.21 -4.16 2.45
C TYR A 52 -5.42 -4.45 0.96
N GLU A 53 -5.80 -3.45 0.17
CA GLU A 53 -5.91 -3.60 -1.28
C GLU A 53 -4.54 -3.91 -1.90
N LEU A 54 -3.48 -3.21 -1.47
CA LEU A 54 -2.11 -3.48 -1.91
C LEU A 54 -1.65 -4.87 -1.48
N GLU A 55 -1.97 -5.33 -0.27
CA GLU A 55 -1.69 -6.69 0.20
C GLU A 55 -2.33 -7.74 -0.71
N GLY A 56 -3.58 -7.52 -1.13
CA GLY A 56 -4.27 -8.38 -2.10
C GLY A 56 -3.54 -8.47 -3.44
N LEU A 57 -3.10 -7.32 -3.97
CA LEU A 57 -2.32 -7.25 -5.21
C LEU A 57 -0.94 -7.92 -5.05
N ILE A 58 -0.24 -7.70 -3.94
CA ILE A 58 1.06 -8.33 -3.68
C ILE A 58 0.91 -9.85 -3.57
N ARG A 59 -0.11 -10.34 -2.87
CA ARG A 59 -0.35 -11.79 -2.70
C ARG A 59 -0.57 -12.52 -4.01
N HIS A 60 -1.03 -11.83 -5.06
CA HIS A 60 -1.24 -12.44 -6.38
C HIS A 60 0.08 -12.83 -7.06
N ALA A 61 1.14 -12.05 -6.86
CA ALA A 61 2.48 -12.30 -7.43
C ALA A 61 3.56 -11.80 -6.45
N PRO A 62 3.73 -12.44 -5.28
CA PRO A 62 4.57 -11.95 -4.20
C PRO A 62 6.05 -11.83 -4.62
N GLU A 63 6.51 -12.69 -5.52
CA GLU A 63 7.85 -12.66 -6.09
C GLU A 63 8.15 -11.41 -6.93
N GLN A 64 7.11 -10.72 -7.42
CA GLN A 64 7.25 -9.49 -8.19
C GLN A 64 7.18 -8.23 -7.31
N TRP A 65 7.02 -8.38 -6.00
CA TRP A 65 7.09 -7.26 -5.09
C TRP A 65 8.55 -6.90 -4.80
N HIS A 66 9.03 -5.86 -5.50
CA HIS A 66 10.41 -5.38 -5.42
C HIS A 66 10.67 -4.60 -4.12
N LEU A 67 10.52 -5.27 -2.98
CA LEU A 67 10.83 -4.72 -1.67
C LEU A 67 12.30 -4.97 -1.31
N LEU A 68 13.18 -4.09 -1.80
CA LEU A 68 14.63 -4.22 -1.64
C LEU A 68 15.17 -3.55 -0.37
N GLN A 69 14.30 -2.87 0.38
CA GLN A 69 14.65 -2.11 1.58
C GLN A 69 13.75 -2.54 2.75
N PRO A 70 14.21 -2.38 4.00
CA PRO A 70 13.37 -2.50 5.18
C PRO A 70 12.07 -1.71 5.00
N ASN A 71 10.93 -2.35 5.27
CA ASN A 71 9.61 -1.77 5.06
C ASN A 71 8.77 -1.80 6.33
N TRP A 72 8.99 -2.78 7.19
CA TRP A 72 8.33 -2.85 8.49
C TRP A 72 9.22 -2.26 9.59
N PRO A 73 8.61 -1.62 10.61
CA PRO A 73 9.36 -1.15 11.77
C PRO A 73 10.23 -2.23 12.43
N SER A 74 9.79 -3.49 12.38
CA SER A 74 10.52 -4.66 12.89
C SER A 74 11.83 -4.93 12.15
N ASP A 75 11.92 -4.60 10.86
CA ASP A 75 13.11 -4.83 10.06
C ASP A 75 14.30 -4.00 10.59
N HIS A 76 14.02 -2.79 11.06
CA HIS A 76 15.03 -1.91 11.66
C HIS A 76 15.46 -2.38 13.05
N ILE A 77 14.55 -2.98 13.83
CA ILE A 77 14.88 -3.57 15.14
C ILE A 77 15.81 -4.77 14.94
N ALA A 78 15.48 -5.64 13.99
CA ALA A 78 16.32 -6.79 13.64
C ALA A 78 17.71 -6.36 13.13
N ALA A 79 17.76 -5.34 12.26
CA ALA A 79 19.02 -4.80 11.75
C ALA A 79 19.89 -4.18 12.85
N ALA A 80 19.28 -3.49 13.83
CA ALA A 80 20.02 -2.92 14.96
C ALA A 80 20.64 -3.99 15.87
N ALA A 81 19.93 -5.10 16.10
CA ALA A 81 20.41 -6.22 16.91
C ALA A 81 21.56 -7.02 16.27
N ALA A 82 21.68 -6.98 14.94
CA ALA A 82 22.68 -7.77 14.19
C ALA A 82 24.05 -7.07 13.99
N ARG A 83 24.20 -5.81 14.42
CA ARG A 83 25.49 -5.09 14.31
C ARG A 83 26.45 -5.55 15.42
N PRO A 84 27.64 -6.08 15.09
CA PRO A 84 28.65 -6.38 16.10
C PRO A 84 29.18 -5.08 16.73
N SER A 85 29.41 -5.14 18.04
CA SER A 85 29.95 -4.07 18.88
C SER A 85 31.40 -3.73 18.59
#